data_AF-A0A0C9XKC8-F1
#
_entry.id   AF-A0A0C9XKC8-F1
#
_cell.length_a   1.000
_cell.length_b   1.000
_cell.length_c   1.000
_cell.angle_alpha   90.00
_cell.angle_beta   90.00
_cell.angle_gamma   90.00
#
_symmetry.space_group_name_H-M   'P 1'
#
loop_
_entity.id
_entity.type
_entity.pdbx_description
1 polymer ?
#
loop_
_entity_poly.entity_id
_entity_poly.type
_entity_poly.pdbx_seq_one_letter_code
_entity_poly.pdbx_strand_id
1 'polypeptide(L)'
;MSQSQIPEGEDPTEYQFTGPLLVNKLQEAGIHANDVKKLAEAGLNTVEAVAFTPKKVLVTIKGISDQKADKILAEGLFFIFPV
;
A
#
# COMPACT_ATOMS: atom_id res chain seq x y z
N MET A 1 11.36 42.67 -9.80
CA MET A 1 10.12 41.87 -9.90
C MET A 1 10.45 40.78 -10.91
N SER A 2 11.05 39.66 -10.50
CA SER A 2 10.40 38.56 -9.77
C SER A 2 9.03 38.31 -10.42
N GLN A 3 8.80 37.27 -11.21
CA GLN A 3 9.28 35.90 -11.09
C GLN A 3 9.08 35.20 -12.44
N SER A 4 10.06 34.40 -12.84
CA SER A 4 9.91 33.39 -13.91
C SER A 4 8.79 32.43 -13.53
N GLN A 5 7.80 32.26 -14.41
CA GLN A 5 6.91 31.10 -14.36
C GLN A 5 7.30 30.17 -15.50
N ILE A 6 8.22 29.27 -15.15
CA ILE A 6 8.54 28.07 -15.91
C ILE A 6 7.25 27.25 -16.08
N PRO A 7 6.90 26.82 -17.30
CA PRO A 7 5.87 25.83 -17.52
C PRO A 7 6.46 24.47 -17.16
N GLU A 8 6.05 23.89 -16.04
CA GLU A 8 6.42 22.50 -15.72
C GLU A 8 5.66 21.58 -16.66
N GLY A 9 6.45 20.83 -17.44
CA GLY A 9 5.97 19.93 -18.46
C GLY A 9 5.21 18.74 -17.88
N GLU A 10 4.06 18.48 -18.48
CA GLU A 10 3.49 17.14 -18.55
C GLU A 10 4.43 16.28 -19.41
N ASP A 11 5.28 15.50 -18.74
CA ASP A 11 6.06 14.43 -19.36
C ASP A 11 5.22 13.13 -19.33
N PRO A 12 4.87 12.52 -20.48
CA PRO A 12 3.94 11.39 -20.54
C PRO A 12 4.59 10.03 -20.20
N THR A 13 5.54 10.00 -19.26
CA THR A 13 6.15 8.76 -18.75
C THR A 13 6.03 8.62 -17.23
N GLU A 14 4.92 9.06 -16.66
CA GLU A 14 4.68 8.98 -15.23
C GLU A 14 4.48 7.51 -14.82
N TYR A 15 5.60 6.84 -14.46
CA TYR A 15 5.61 5.90 -13.36
C TYR A 15 4.66 6.46 -12.31
N GLN A 16 3.51 5.83 -12.11
CA GLN A 16 2.51 6.28 -11.15
C GLN A 16 3.17 6.29 -9.77
N PHE A 17 3.78 7.41 -9.40
CA PHE A 17 4.03 7.77 -8.02
C PHE A 17 2.66 8.15 -7.45
N THR A 18 1.77 7.16 -7.37
CA THR A 18 0.65 7.23 -6.46
C THR A 18 1.31 7.32 -5.10
N GLY A 19 1.23 8.49 -4.46
CA GLY A 19 1.70 8.66 -3.09
C GLY A 19 1.18 7.55 -2.17
N PRO A 20 1.72 7.43 -0.95
CA PRO A 20 1.59 6.25 -0.10
C PRO A 20 0.16 5.70 -0.14
N LEU A 21 0.00 4.58 -0.86
CA LEU A 21 -1.29 3.94 -0.99
C LEU A 21 -1.72 3.50 0.40
N LEU A 22 -2.83 4.04 0.88
CA LEU A 22 -3.34 3.68 2.20
C LEU A 22 -3.70 2.19 2.21
N VAL A 23 -3.46 1.53 3.35
CA VAL A 23 -3.92 0.15 3.61
C VAL A 23 -5.45 -0.01 3.38
N ASN A 24 -6.21 1.10 3.32
CA ASN A 24 -7.59 1.12 2.86
C ASN A 24 -7.81 0.56 1.44
N LYS A 25 -6.85 0.69 0.52
CA LYS A 25 -6.93 0.07 -0.82
C LYS A 25 -7.03 -1.46 -0.72
N LEU A 26 -6.35 -2.05 0.28
CA LEU A 26 -6.46 -3.48 0.58
C LEU A 26 -7.85 -3.84 1.14
N GLN A 27 -8.52 -2.90 1.80
CA GLN A 27 -9.92 -3.09 2.21
C GLN A 27 -10.84 -3.29 0.99
N GLU A 28 -10.60 -2.55 -0.09
CA GLU A 28 -11.32 -2.71 -1.37
C GLU A 28 -10.95 -4.02 -2.08
N ALA A 29 -9.72 -4.50 -1.90
CA ALA A 29 -9.26 -5.80 -2.41
C ALA A 29 -9.85 -7.02 -1.65
N GLY A 30 -10.75 -6.79 -0.69
CA GLY A 30 -11.44 -7.85 0.06
C GLY A 30 -10.78 -8.22 1.38
N ILE A 31 -9.87 -7.39 1.90
CA ILE A 31 -9.36 -7.51 3.27
C ILE A 31 -10.36 -6.87 4.23
N HIS A 32 -10.59 -7.52 5.36
CA HIS A 32 -11.59 -7.04 6.32
C HIS A 32 -11.11 -5.75 7.00
N ALA A 33 -11.99 -4.76 7.19
CA ALA A 33 -11.66 -3.50 7.86
C ALA A 33 -11.06 -3.69 9.27
N ASN A 34 -11.49 -4.74 9.98
CA ASN A 34 -10.92 -5.13 11.28
C ASN A 34 -9.46 -5.61 11.17
N ASP A 35 -9.10 -6.27 10.08
CA ASP A 35 -7.73 -6.72 9.82
C ASP A 35 -6.85 -5.53 9.41
N VAL A 36 -7.37 -4.64 8.56
CA VAL A 36 -6.74 -3.38 8.16
C VAL A 36 -6.43 -2.49 9.38
N LYS A 37 -7.37 -2.37 10.33
CA LYS A 37 -7.12 -1.65 11.59
C LYS A 37 -5.98 -2.27 12.40
N LYS A 38 -5.92 -3.60 12.51
CA LYS A 38 -4.84 -4.28 13.23
C LYS A 38 -3.49 -4.12 12.55
N LEU A 39 -3.47 -4.11 11.22
CA LEU A 39 -2.29 -3.80 10.43
C LEU A 39 -1.84 -2.35 10.70
N ALA A 40 -2.77 -1.40 10.68
CA ALA A 40 -2.51 0.00 11.03
C ALA A 40 -1.96 0.18 12.45
N GLU A 41 -2.51 -0.55 13.44
CA GLU A 41 -2.00 -0.58 14.83
C GLU A 41 -0.63 -1.24 14.95
N ALA A 42 -0.31 -2.20 14.07
CA ALA A 42 1.02 -2.78 13.93
C ALA A 42 2.01 -1.84 13.19
N GLY A 43 1.58 -0.64 12.79
CA GLY A 43 2.39 0.34 12.07
C GLY A 43 2.26 0.26 10.54
N LEU A 44 1.47 -0.68 10.02
CA LEU A 44 1.29 -0.94 8.60
C LEU A 44 0.09 -0.16 8.06
N ASN A 45 0.27 1.16 7.94
CA ASN A 45 -0.77 2.08 7.44
C ASN A 45 -0.75 2.26 5.92
N THR A 46 0.31 1.79 5.24
CA THR A 46 0.50 1.90 3.80
C THR A 46 0.67 0.53 3.15
N VAL A 47 0.22 0.40 1.91
CA VAL A 47 0.37 -0.80 1.08
C VAL A 47 1.85 -1.11 0.88
N GLU A 48 2.70 -0.09 0.76
CA GLU A 48 4.17 -0.23 0.75
C GLU A 48 4.73 -0.89 2.00
N ALA A 49 4.36 -0.40 3.18
CA ALA A 49 4.84 -1.00 4.43
C ALA A 49 4.40 -2.46 4.53
N VAL A 50 3.18 -2.76 4.09
CA VAL A 50 2.63 -4.12 4.08
C VAL A 50 3.36 -5.04 3.09
N ALA A 51 3.64 -4.58 1.87
CA ALA A 51 4.34 -5.38 0.86
C ALA A 51 5.82 -5.59 1.19
N PHE A 52 6.47 -4.61 1.82
CA PHE A 52 7.82 -4.74 2.37
C PHE A 52 7.87 -5.61 3.63
N THR A 53 6.72 -5.85 4.26
CA THR A 53 6.62 -6.68 5.46
C THR A 53 6.40 -8.14 5.05
N PRO A 54 7.25 -9.08 5.50
CA PRO A 54 7.11 -10.48 5.12
C PRO A 54 5.83 -11.07 5.73
N LYS A 55 5.19 -11.99 5.01
CA LYS A 55 3.96 -12.72 5.42
C LYS A 55 3.99 -13.20 6.87
N LYS A 56 5.15 -13.64 7.38
CA LYS A 56 5.33 -14.05 8.78
C LYS A 56 4.87 -12.98 9.76
N VAL A 57 5.21 -11.71 9.54
CA VAL A 57 4.85 -10.62 10.43
C VAL A 57 3.34 -10.35 10.34
N LEU A 58 2.76 -10.38 9.14
CA LEU A 58 1.31 -10.22 8.95
C LEU A 58 0.51 -11.29 9.69
N VAL A 59 0.91 -12.56 9.61
CA VAL A 59 0.27 -13.69 10.32
C VAL A 59 0.49 -13.62 11.84
N THR A 60 1.60 -13.01 12.27
CA THR A 60 1.90 -12.83 13.70
C THR A 60 1.01 -11.76 14.35
N ILE A 61 0.41 -10.85 13.56
CA ILE A 61 -0.56 -9.86 14.05
C ILE A 61 -1.82 -10.59 14.53
N LYS A 62 -2.19 -10.37 15.79
CA LYS A 62 -3.31 -11.07 16.46
C LYS A 62 -4.63 -10.95 15.69
N GLY A 63 -4.96 -11.99 14.93
CA GLY A 63 -6.24 -12.18 14.25
C GLY A 63 -6.22 -11.96 12.73
N ILE A 64 -5.04 -11.81 12.11
CA ILE A 64 -4.86 -12.04 10.69
C ILE A 64 -4.65 -13.55 10.48
N SER A 65 -5.39 -14.17 9.55
CA SER A 65 -5.15 -15.57 9.15
C SER A 65 -4.15 -15.65 8.00
N ASP A 66 -3.46 -16.79 7.85
CA ASP A 66 -2.53 -17.03 6.73
C ASP A 66 -3.12 -16.72 5.35
N GLN A 67 -4.39 -17.04 5.14
CA GLN A 67 -5.10 -16.77 3.89
C GLN A 67 -5.28 -15.28 3.62
N LYS A 68 -5.51 -14.47 4.67
CA LYS A 68 -5.64 -13.01 4.53
C LYS A 68 -4.28 -12.37 4.29
N ALA A 69 -3.26 -12.79 5.05
CA ALA A 69 -1.90 -12.30 4.88
C ALA A 69 -1.36 -12.55 3.46
N ASP A 70 -1.66 -13.71 2.88
CA ASP A 70 -1.24 -14.06 1.51
C ASP A 70 -1.87 -13.12 0.47
N LYS A 71 -3.19 -12.89 0.57
CA LYS A 71 -3.90 -11.93 -0.29
C LYS A 71 -3.37 -10.51 -0.12
N ILE A 72 -3.21 -10.07 1.12
CA ILE A 72 -2.66 -8.75 1.45
C ILE A 72 -1.30 -8.54 0.77
N LEU A 73 -0.42 -9.53 0.89
CA LEU A 73 0.91 -9.47 0.32
C LEU A 73 0.86 -9.47 -1.21
N ALA A 74 0.02 -10.31 -1.81
CA ALA A 74 -0.15 -10.40 -3.26
C ALA A 74 -0.69 -9.08 -3.85
N GLU A 75 -1.75 -8.53 -3.27
CA GLU A 75 -2.33 -7.24 -3.66
C GLU A 75 -1.35 -6.10 -3.41
N GLY A 76 -0.65 -6.12 -2.28
CA GLY A 76 0.33 -5.09 -1.96
C GLY A 76 1.51 -5.07 -2.91
N LEU A 77 2.01 -6.25 -3.29
CA LEU A 77 3.05 -6.39 -4.31
C LEU A 77 2.52 -5.96 -5.70
N PHE A 78 1.30 -6.35 -6.06
CA PHE A 78 0.68 -5.98 -7.33
C PHE A 78 0.50 -4.46 -7.48
N PHE A 79 0.09 -3.77 -6.42
CA PHE A 79 -0.09 -2.32 -6.42
C PHE A 79 1.23 -1.55 -6.52
N ILE A 80 2.32 -2.06 -5.95
CA ILE A 80 3.64 -1.39 -5.95
C ILE A 80 4.43 -1.72 -7.20
N PHE A 81 4.34 -2.96 -7.66
CA PHE A 81 5.01 -3.46 -8.83
C PHE A 81 3.95 -3.86 -9.86
N PRO A 82 3.38 -2.89 -10.60
CA PRO A 82 2.60 -3.21 -11.78
C PRO A 82 3.54 -3.87 -12.79
N VAL A 83 3.24 -5.14 -13.13
CA VAL A 83 3.91 -5.93 -14.18
C VAL A 83 3.57 -5.37 -15.56
#